data_AF-A0A9E0YY84-F1
#
_entry.id   AF-A0A9E0YY84-F1
#
_cell.length_a   1.000
_cell.length_b   1.000
_cell.length_c   1.000
_cell.angle_alpha   90.00
_cell.angle_beta   90.00
_cell.angle_gamma   90.00
#
_symmetry.space_group_name_H-M   'P 1'
#
loop_
_entity.id
_entity.type
_entity.pdbx_description
1 polymer ?
#
loop_
_entity_poly.entity_id
_entity_poly.type
_entity_poly.pdbx_seq_one_letter_code
_entity_poly.pdbx_strand_id
1 'polypeptide(L)'
;MNEWKRALKRMKRNEKYLAGELFNLDITLTAFILPRLKGFRDTVIGYPSYLGSIENWQAELDKMIRAFQIMYDCENSITLSDSDEKAIEIGLKSFAEHYNHLWS
;
A
#
# COMPACT_ATOMS: atom_id res chain seq x y z
N MET A 1 21.51 -3.19 -8.39
CA MET A 1 20.84 -1.86 -8.45
C MET A 1 19.38 -2.09 -8.15
N ASN A 2 18.91 -1.62 -7.00
CA ASN A 2 17.53 -1.76 -6.53
C ASN A 2 16.55 -1.21 -7.58
N GLU A 3 15.50 -1.96 -7.89
CA GLU A 3 14.51 -1.60 -8.92
C GLU A 3 13.90 -0.22 -8.69
N TRP A 4 13.81 0.18 -7.41
CA TRP A 4 13.42 1.53 -6.98
C TRP A 4 14.32 2.66 -7.52
N LYS A 5 15.65 2.48 -7.54
CA LYS A 5 16.56 3.48 -8.15
C LYS A 5 16.46 3.47 -9.68
N ARG A 6 15.99 2.40 -10.31
CA ARG A 6 15.73 2.35 -11.77
C ARG A 6 14.41 3.04 -12.13
N ALA A 7 13.37 2.88 -11.31
CA ALA A 7 12.09 3.57 -11.48
C ALA A 7 12.26 5.11 -11.38
N LEU A 8 12.94 5.59 -10.34
CA LEU A 8 13.24 7.02 -10.17
C LEU A 8 14.16 7.58 -11.28
N LYS A 9 15.08 6.79 -11.82
CA LYS A 9 15.97 7.20 -12.92
C LYS A 9 15.25 7.25 -14.28
N ARG A 10 14.08 6.60 -14.42
CA ARG A 10 13.23 6.60 -15.61
C ARG A 10 12.27 7.79 -15.70
N MET A 11 12.02 8.50 -14.61
CA MET A 11 11.39 9.82 -14.64
C MET A 11 12.39 10.82 -15.25
N LYS A 12 12.50 10.86 -16.58
CA LYS A 12 13.17 11.96 -17.28
C LYS A 12 12.48 13.24 -16.81
N ARG A 13 13.25 14.24 -16.41
CA ARG A 13 12.87 15.51 -15.73
C ARG A 13 11.57 16.22 -16.18
N ASN A 14 10.94 15.85 -17.29
CA ASN A 14 9.74 16.48 -17.85
C ASN A 14 8.55 15.52 -18.12
N GLU A 15 8.67 14.21 -17.93
CA GLU A 15 7.52 13.30 -17.98
C GLU A 15 6.90 13.19 -16.58
N LYS A 16 5.65 13.63 -16.45
CA LYS A 16 4.92 13.62 -15.16
C LYS A 16 4.56 12.21 -14.69
N TYR A 17 4.47 11.27 -15.63
CA TYR A 17 4.11 9.87 -15.43
C TYR A 17 4.53 9.07 -16.68
N LEU A 18 4.68 7.76 -16.55
CA LEU A 18 4.82 6.85 -17.69
C LEU A 18 3.42 6.60 -18.28
N ALA A 19 3.26 6.58 -19.61
CA ALA A 19 1.94 6.39 -20.23
C ALA A 19 1.22 5.12 -19.74
N GLY A 20 1.96 4.05 -19.42
CA GLY A 20 1.40 2.81 -18.85
C GLY A 20 0.79 2.97 -17.45
N GLU A 21 1.20 3.98 -16.68
CA GLU A 21 0.61 4.30 -15.38
C GLU A 21 -0.83 4.82 -15.51
N LEU A 22 -1.24 5.34 -16.67
CA LEU A 22 -2.64 5.73 -16.89
C LEU A 22 -3.56 4.52 -17.12
N PHE A 23 -3.01 3.39 -17.57
CA PHE A 23 -3.77 2.17 -17.83
C PHE A 23 -3.77 1.21 -16.63
N ASN A 24 -2.77 1.32 -15.73
CA ASN A 24 -2.59 0.43 -14.57
C ASN A 24 -2.18 1.23 -13.32
N LEU A 25 -2.89 2.33 -13.04
CA LEU A 25 -2.54 3.25 -11.96
C LEU A 25 -2.63 2.56 -10.59
N ASP A 26 -3.68 1.78 -10.38
CA ASP A 26 -3.94 0.97 -9.19
C ASP A 26 -2.80 -0.02 -8.91
N ILE A 27 -2.32 -0.73 -9.94
CA ILE A 27 -1.18 -1.65 -9.84
C ILE A 27 0.10 -0.88 -9.49
N THR A 28 0.32 0.25 -10.17
CA THR A 28 1.49 1.12 -9.94
C THR A 28 1.51 1.64 -8.50
N LEU A 29 0.38 2.15 -8.01
CA LEU A 29 0.23 2.62 -6.63
C LEU A 29 0.37 1.48 -5.63
N THR A 30 -0.20 0.31 -5.92
CA THR A 30 -0.11 -0.88 -5.05
C THR A 30 1.35 -1.31 -4.86
N ALA A 31 2.10 -1.44 -5.96
CA ALA A 31 3.51 -1.78 -5.93
C ALA A 31 4.37 -0.72 -5.21
N PHE A 32 3.98 0.56 -5.27
CA PHE A 32 4.63 1.63 -4.53
C PHE A 32 4.29 1.61 -3.03
N ILE A 33 3.02 1.46 -2.67
CA ILE A 33 2.51 1.60 -1.29
C ILE A 33 2.85 0.36 -0.44
N LEU A 34 2.65 -0.85 -0.97
CA LEU A 34 2.81 -2.11 -0.22
C LEU A 34 4.16 -2.23 0.54
N PRO A 35 5.34 -2.05 -0.08
CA PRO A 35 6.60 -2.17 0.64
C PRO A 35 6.77 -1.10 1.73
N ARG A 36 6.12 0.07 1.59
CA ARG A 36 6.17 1.15 2.59
C ARG A 36 5.28 0.84 3.78
N LEU A 37 4.09 0.27 3.57
CA LEU A 37 3.24 -0.21 4.67
C LEU A 37 3.95 -1.27 5.50
N LYS A 38 4.64 -2.22 4.85
CA LYS A 38 5.50 -3.21 5.54
C LYS A 38 6.61 -2.52 6.33
N GLY A 39 7.29 -1.54 5.72
CA GLY A 39 8.29 -0.72 6.41
C GLY A 39 7.73 -0.01 7.65
N PHE A 40 6.57 0.65 7.54
CA PHE A 40 5.90 1.30 8.67
C PHE A 40 5.58 0.30 9.78
N ARG A 41 5.13 -0.90 9.43
CA ARG A 41 4.82 -1.98 10.38
C ARG A 41 6.05 -2.47 11.15
N ASP A 42 7.21 -2.49 10.51
CA ASP A 42 8.47 -2.91 11.13
C ASP A 42 9.13 -1.79 11.96
N THR A 43 8.87 -0.52 11.62
CA THR A 43 9.49 0.65 12.24
C THR A 43 8.52 1.49 13.09
N VAL A 44 7.43 0.90 13.59
CA VAL A 44 6.42 1.64 14.35
C VAL A 44 7.06 2.25 15.62
N ILE A 45 7.21 3.58 15.62
CA ILE A 45 7.70 4.36 16.77
C ILE A 45 6.63 5.26 17.40
N GLY A 46 5.45 5.32 16.79
CA GLY A 46 4.31 6.10 17.26
C GLY A 46 3.00 5.51 16.73
N TYR A 47 1.89 6.00 17.27
CA TYR A 47 0.56 5.60 16.86
C TYR A 47 -0.44 6.77 16.99
N PRO A 48 -1.54 6.77 16.21
CA PRO A 48 -2.63 7.71 16.40
C PRO A 48 -3.20 7.61 17.82
N SER A 49 -3.23 8.71 18.56
CA SER A 49 -3.63 8.71 19.99
C SER A 49 -5.01 8.10 20.24
N TYR A 50 -5.95 8.26 19.31
CA TYR A 50 -7.31 7.71 19.42
C TYR A 50 -7.37 6.18 19.33
N LEU A 51 -6.33 5.50 18.82
CA LEU A 51 -6.25 4.04 18.83
C LEU A 51 -5.83 3.47 20.19
N GLY A 52 -5.34 4.30 21.11
CA GLY A 52 -5.05 3.93 22.49
C GLY A 52 -3.78 3.09 22.69
N SER A 53 -3.34 2.30 21.70
CA SER A 53 -2.12 1.50 21.80
C SER A 53 -1.43 1.29 20.46
N ILE A 54 -0.14 0.92 20.54
CA ILE A 54 0.67 0.57 19.38
C ILE A 54 0.16 -0.73 18.71
N GLU A 55 -0.35 -1.68 19.48
CA GLU A 55 -0.91 -2.95 18.99
C GLU A 55 -2.15 -2.70 18.13
N ASN A 56 -3.01 -1.75 18.54
CA ASN A 56 -4.18 -1.37 17.75
C ASN A 56 -3.76 -0.74 16.42
N TRP A 57 -2.72 0.10 16.43
CA TRP A 57 -2.18 0.66 15.19
C TRP A 57 -1.55 -0.38 14.28
N GLN A 58 -0.78 -1.30 14.86
CA GLN A 58 -0.23 -2.45 14.18
C GLN A 58 -1.32 -3.32 13.53
N ALA A 59 -2.45 -3.51 14.20
CA ALA A 59 -3.59 -4.24 13.65
C ALA A 59 -4.23 -3.51 12.45
N GLU A 60 -4.30 -2.17 12.47
CA GLU A 60 -4.74 -1.40 11.29
C GLU A 60 -3.76 -1.54 10.13
N LEU A 61 -2.44 -1.41 10.39
CA LEU A 61 -1.41 -1.63 9.38
C LEU A 61 -1.49 -3.03 8.78
N ASP A 62 -1.75 -4.07 9.57
CA ASP A 62 -1.89 -5.45 9.10
C ASP A 62 -3.09 -5.61 8.15
N LYS A 63 -4.21 -4.92 8.39
CA LYS A 63 -5.36 -4.89 7.46
C LYS A 63 -4.98 -4.24 6.14
N MET A 64 -4.30 -3.10 6.18
CA MET A 64 -3.84 -2.39 4.97
C MET A 64 -2.86 -3.28 4.19
N ILE A 65 -1.86 -3.85 4.86
CA ILE A 65 -0.88 -4.75 4.24
C ILE A 65 -1.58 -5.93 3.60
N ARG A 66 -2.56 -6.56 4.27
CA ARG A 66 -3.31 -7.69 3.70
C ARG A 66 -4.03 -7.30 2.42
N ALA A 67 -4.76 -6.18 2.40
CA ALA A 67 -5.44 -5.70 1.20
C ALA A 67 -4.47 -5.44 0.05
N PHE A 68 -3.41 -4.67 0.30
CA PHE A 68 -2.41 -4.33 -0.71
C PHE A 68 -1.61 -5.55 -1.19
N GLN A 69 -1.40 -6.55 -0.32
CA GLN A 69 -0.78 -7.82 -0.71
C GLN A 69 -1.68 -8.62 -1.65
N ILE A 70 -2.98 -8.73 -1.37
CA ILE A 70 -3.94 -9.39 -2.28
C ILE A 70 -3.96 -8.67 -3.63
N MET A 71 -4.10 -7.34 -3.64
CA MET A 71 -4.10 -6.56 -4.89
C MET A 71 -2.81 -6.73 -5.69
N TYR A 72 -1.67 -6.85 -5.01
CA TYR A 72 -0.37 -7.09 -5.64
C TYR A 72 -0.26 -8.51 -6.23
N ASP A 73 -0.69 -9.53 -5.47
CA ASP A 73 -0.59 -10.93 -5.90
C ASP A 73 -1.61 -11.27 -7.02
N CYS A 74 -2.74 -10.57 -7.05
CA CYS A 74 -3.80 -10.78 -8.03
C CYS A 74 -3.53 -10.12 -9.40
N GLU A 75 -2.37 -9.47 -9.61
CA GLU A 75 -1.95 -8.97 -10.93
C GLU A 75 -2.04 -10.05 -12.04
N ASN A 76 -2.01 -11.34 -11.66
CA ASN A 76 -2.09 -12.48 -12.58
C ASN A 76 -3.30 -13.42 -12.35
N SER A 77 -4.22 -13.10 -11.43
CA SER A 77 -5.38 -13.97 -11.12
C SER A 77 -6.66 -13.46 -11.78
N ILE A 78 -7.38 -14.35 -12.48
CA ILE A 78 -8.64 -14.02 -13.18
C ILE A 78 -9.82 -13.87 -12.20
N THR A 79 -9.70 -14.38 -10.97
CA THR A 79 -10.79 -14.39 -9.99
C THR A 79 -10.29 -14.13 -8.57
N LEU A 80 -10.88 -13.14 -7.90
CA LEU A 80 -10.81 -12.95 -6.46
C LEU A 80 -11.89 -13.82 -5.78
N SER A 81 -11.59 -14.29 -4.57
CA SER A 81 -12.63 -14.90 -3.72
C SER A 81 -13.43 -13.81 -3.01
N ASP A 82 -14.68 -14.09 -2.61
CA ASP A 82 -15.48 -13.18 -1.77
C ASP A 82 -14.73 -12.75 -0.50
N SER A 83 -13.91 -13.66 0.06
CA SER A 83 -13.09 -13.35 1.23
C SER A 83 -11.94 -12.38 0.93
N ASP A 84 -11.36 -12.47 -0.27
CA ASP A 84 -10.31 -11.56 -0.70
C ASP A 84 -10.88 -10.18 -1.02
N GLU A 85 -12.03 -10.11 -1.70
CA GLU A 85 -12.74 -8.85 -1.96
C GLU A 85 -13.08 -8.14 -0.65
N LYS A 86 -13.60 -8.87 0.34
CA LYS A 86 -13.89 -8.31 1.66
C LYS A 86 -12.64 -7.85 2.40
N ALA A 87 -11.54 -8.59 2.29
CA ALA A 87 -10.27 -8.19 2.89
C ALA A 87 -9.70 -6.93 2.23
N ILE A 88 -9.82 -6.79 0.90
CA ILE A 88 -9.46 -5.59 0.16
C ILE A 88 -10.29 -4.40 0.64
N GLU A 89 -11.62 -4.55 0.73
CA GLU A 89 -12.52 -3.47 1.18
C GLU A 89 -12.15 -2.97 2.58
N ILE A 90 -11.96 -3.89 3.54
CA ILE A 90 -11.59 -3.56 4.92
C ILE A 90 -10.23 -2.82 4.96
N GLY A 91 -9.23 -3.31 4.25
CA GLY A 91 -7.90 -2.71 4.27
C GLY A 91 -7.83 -1.37 3.55
N LEU A 92 -8.54 -1.19 2.43
CA LEU A 92 -8.63 0.09 1.74
C LEU A 92 -9.37 1.15 2.56
N LYS A 93 -10.45 0.75 3.25
CA LYS A 93 -11.16 1.64 4.19
C LYS A 93 -10.23 2.09 5.33
N SER A 94 -9.54 1.13 5.96
CA SER A 94 -8.57 1.44 7.02
C SER A 94 -7.45 2.37 6.49
N PHE A 95 -6.92 2.10 5.30
CA PHE A 95 -5.92 2.95 4.65
C PHE A 95 -6.43 4.39 4.43
N ALA A 96 -7.65 4.56 3.93
CA ALA A 96 -8.24 5.88 3.72
C ALA A 96 -8.46 6.64 5.03
N GLU A 97 -8.97 5.95 6.06
CA GLU A 97 -9.19 6.53 7.39
C GLU A 97 -7.88 6.99 8.05
N HIS A 98 -6.79 6.26 7.83
CA HIS A 98 -5.51 6.47 8.50
C HIS A 98 -4.43 7.08 7.61
N TYR A 99 -4.78 7.55 6.40
CA TYR A 99 -3.81 8.03 5.41
C TYR A 99 -2.87 9.12 5.96
N ASN A 100 -3.42 10.05 6.75
CA ASN A 100 -2.67 11.15 7.38
C ASN A 100 -1.85 10.72 8.60
N HIS A 101 -1.87 9.43 8.95
CA HIS A 101 -1.16 8.85 10.08
C HIS A 101 0.00 7.93 9.67
N LEU A 102 0.29 7.83 8.37
CA LEU A 102 1.47 7.15 7.83
C LEU A 102 2.72 8.05 7.90
N TRP A 103 3.04 8.52 9.11
CA TRP A 103 4.27 9.24 9.42
C TRP A 103 5.13 8.40 10.38
N SER A 104 6.45 8.44 10.18
CA SER A 104 7.44 7.89 11.10
C SER A 104 8.02 9.04 11.92
#